data_AF-A0A2N8TUM9-F1
#
_entry.id   AF-A0A2N8TUM9-F1
#
_cell.length_a   1.000
_cell.length_b   1.000
_cell.length_c   1.000
_cell.angle_alpha   90.00
_cell.angle_beta   90.00
_cell.angle_gamma   90.00
#
_symmetry.space_group_name_H-M   'P 1'
#
loop_
_entity.id
_entity.type
_entity.pdbx_description
1 polymer ?
#
loop_
_entity_poly.entity_id
_entity_poly.type
_entity_poly.pdbx_seq_one_letter_code
_entity_poly.pdbx_strand_id
1 'polypeptide(L)'
;MVEMSPMQAREFWNALVDNASSLITDAHTLLSAGSYGRARSLTVLAQEELGKALWIYDVFQTAWSQGDDSPRVVDSLARHGRSHTQNYLEAVVFGDELAEFWGDYSVLPDMGSGYEAWEKAHNERQAEAEVAAREANLAKQQGFYVDRDANGAVTSPTALPAGTTADDLQTAARVIQMLLIKDHTRMKSAATPYDSTHAQQFRLLPVSHPEDWAAASDVLNPPAEEDGKPRADTD
;
A
#
# COMPACT_ATOMS: atom_id res chain seq x y z
N MET A 1 -16.25 -20.49 -6.33
CA MET A 1 -16.29 -19.30 -7.21
C MET A 1 -16.86 -18.15 -6.42
N VAL A 2 -16.30 -16.95 -6.56
CA VAL A 2 -16.88 -15.72 -6.00
C VAL A 2 -17.35 -14.90 -7.20
N GLU A 3 -18.63 -15.02 -7.50
CA GLU A 3 -19.32 -14.20 -8.50
C GLU A 3 -19.83 -12.94 -7.81
N MET A 4 -19.67 -11.79 -8.47
CA MET A 4 -20.15 -10.51 -7.96
C MET A 4 -20.60 -9.62 -9.12
N SER A 5 -21.60 -8.77 -8.87
CA SER A 5 -21.93 -7.70 -9.80
C SER A 5 -20.85 -6.61 -9.76
N PRO A 6 -20.72 -5.79 -10.82
CA PRO A 6 -19.80 -4.65 -10.84
C PRO A 6 -20.01 -3.68 -9.68
N MET A 7 -21.25 -3.44 -9.25
CA MET A 7 -21.55 -2.62 -8.06
C MET A 7 -21.03 -3.26 -6.77
N GLN A 8 -21.27 -4.57 -6.56
CA GLN A 8 -20.75 -5.29 -5.38
C GLN A 8 -19.22 -5.32 -5.37
N ALA A 9 -18.62 -5.53 -6.54
CA ALA A 9 -17.18 -5.49 -6.72
C ALA A 9 -16.62 -4.12 -6.34
N ARG A 10 -17.30 -3.04 -6.73
CA ARG A 10 -16.85 -1.67 -6.44
C ARG A 10 -16.94 -1.34 -4.95
N GLU A 11 -18.05 -1.71 -4.31
CA GLU A 11 -18.21 -1.58 -2.86
C GLU A 11 -17.10 -2.32 -2.11
N PHE A 12 -16.84 -3.57 -2.50
CA PHE A 12 -15.81 -4.37 -1.86
C PHE A 12 -14.40 -3.82 -2.12
N TRP A 13 -14.09 -3.41 -3.36
CA TRP A 13 -12.82 -2.78 -3.69
C TRP A 13 -12.59 -1.50 -2.87
N ASN A 14 -13.61 -0.64 -2.73
CA ASN A 14 -13.54 0.57 -1.92
C ASN A 14 -13.26 0.26 -0.45
N ALA A 15 -13.92 -0.77 0.11
CA ALA A 15 -13.68 -1.19 1.48
C ALA A 15 -12.25 -1.71 1.69
N LEU A 16 -11.69 -2.45 0.73
CA LEU A 16 -10.31 -2.95 0.79
C LEU A 16 -9.29 -1.81 0.79
N VAL A 17 -9.42 -0.83 -0.13
CA VAL A 17 -8.48 0.30 -0.20
C VAL A 17 -8.64 1.29 0.95
N ASP A 18 -9.84 1.44 1.50
CA ASP A 18 -10.07 2.22 2.71
C ASP A 18 -9.42 1.56 3.94
N ASN A 19 -9.57 0.24 4.08
CA ASN A 19 -8.91 -0.52 5.14
C ASN A 19 -7.38 -0.48 4.99
N ALA A 20 -6.85 -0.70 3.79
CA ALA A 20 -5.41 -0.64 3.52
C ALA A 20 -4.81 0.72 3.89
N SER A 21 -5.42 1.82 3.47
CA SER A 21 -4.94 3.17 3.81
C SER A 21 -5.09 3.52 5.29
N SER A 22 -6.11 2.99 5.97
CA SER A 22 -6.25 3.12 7.43
C SER A 22 -5.17 2.36 8.19
N LEU A 23 -4.86 1.12 7.77
CA LEU A 23 -3.78 0.32 8.33
C LEU A 23 -2.42 1.00 8.20
N ILE A 24 -2.14 1.69 7.08
CA ILE A 24 -0.92 2.50 6.92
C ILE A 24 -0.86 3.64 7.94
N THR A 25 -1.99 4.30 8.20
CA THR A 25 -2.06 5.41 9.17
C THR A 25 -1.80 4.92 10.60
N ASP A 26 -2.42 3.79 10.95
CA ASP A 26 -2.22 3.16 12.25
C ASP A 26 -0.78 2.65 12.41
N ALA A 27 -0.22 2.04 11.37
CA ALA A 27 1.18 1.62 11.34
C ALA A 27 2.12 2.80 11.53
N HIS A 28 1.87 3.93 10.89
CA HIS A 28 2.65 5.15 11.06
C HIS A 28 2.59 5.68 12.51
N THR A 29 1.41 5.69 13.11
CA THR A 29 1.24 6.08 14.52
C THR A 29 2.04 5.17 15.46
N LEU A 30 2.00 3.86 15.23
CA LEU A 30 2.75 2.87 16.01
C LEU A 30 4.25 2.97 15.79
N LEU A 31 4.69 3.30 14.57
CA LEU A 31 6.09 3.57 14.24
C LEU A 31 6.61 4.76 15.05
N SER A 32 5.88 5.87 15.07
CA SER A 32 6.23 7.06 15.86
C SER A 32 6.27 6.79 17.36
N ALA A 33 5.46 5.84 17.85
CA ALA A 33 5.47 5.40 19.25
C ALA A 33 6.56 4.35 19.57
N GLY A 34 7.41 3.98 18.61
CA GLY A 34 8.46 2.96 18.79
C GLY A 34 7.95 1.52 18.86
N SER A 35 6.68 1.27 18.51
CA SER A 35 6.09 -0.07 18.46
C SER A 35 6.34 -0.74 17.10
N TYR A 36 7.63 -0.93 16.77
CA TYR A 36 8.10 -1.37 15.46
C TYR A 36 7.49 -2.70 14.98
N GLY A 37 7.40 -3.70 15.86
CA GLY A 37 6.80 -4.98 15.54
C GLY A 37 5.38 -4.85 15.01
N ARG A 38 4.53 -4.12 15.74
CA ARG A 38 3.13 -3.88 15.33
C ARG A 38 3.03 -3.03 14.08
N ALA A 39 3.84 -1.98 13.97
CA ALA A 39 3.86 -1.14 12.77
C ALA A 39 4.14 -1.99 11.53
N ARG A 40 5.18 -2.83 11.57
CA ARG A 40 5.51 -3.77 10.49
C ARG A 40 4.36 -4.73 10.17
N SER A 41 3.72 -5.30 11.18
CA SER A 41 2.61 -6.23 10.95
C SER A 41 1.39 -5.57 10.32
N LEU A 42 1.08 -4.32 10.68
CA LEU A 42 0.01 -3.53 10.05
C LEU A 42 0.37 -3.15 8.61
N THR A 43 1.63 -2.84 8.32
CA THR A 43 2.11 -2.64 6.93
C THR A 43 1.86 -3.88 6.06
N VAL A 44 2.22 -5.07 6.57
CA VAL A 44 1.98 -6.33 5.84
C VAL A 44 0.49 -6.56 5.61
N LEU A 45 -0.36 -6.31 6.61
CA LEU A 45 -1.81 -6.42 6.45
C LEU A 45 -2.35 -5.44 5.40
N ALA A 46 -1.84 -4.21 5.34
CA ALA A 46 -2.23 -3.25 4.32
C ALA A 46 -1.92 -3.75 2.90
N GLN A 47 -0.76 -4.39 2.71
CA GLN A 47 -0.38 -5.00 1.43
C GLN A 47 -1.23 -6.23 1.10
N GLU A 48 -1.64 -7.03 2.08
CA GLU A 48 -2.59 -8.13 1.84
C GLU A 48 -3.97 -7.63 1.39
N GLU A 49 -4.45 -6.52 1.95
CA GLU A 49 -5.71 -5.90 1.52
C GLU A 49 -5.59 -5.33 0.10
N LEU A 50 -4.44 -4.71 -0.21
CA LEU A 50 -4.11 -4.26 -1.56
C LEU A 50 -4.11 -5.43 -2.57
N GLY A 51 -3.51 -6.57 -2.25
CA GLY A 51 -3.50 -7.74 -3.14
C GLY A 51 -4.89 -8.22 -3.54
N LYS A 52 -5.82 -8.26 -2.58
CA LYS A 52 -7.23 -8.56 -2.87
C LYS A 52 -7.86 -7.49 -3.77
N ALA A 53 -7.56 -6.21 -3.50
CA ALA A 53 -8.08 -5.10 -4.29
C ALA A 53 -7.61 -5.19 -5.74
N LEU A 54 -6.36 -5.59 -5.98
CA LEU A 54 -5.79 -5.81 -7.31
C LEU A 54 -6.56 -6.88 -8.11
N TRP A 55 -6.88 -8.02 -7.49
CA TRP A 55 -7.66 -9.07 -8.17
C TRP A 55 -9.06 -8.62 -8.56
N ILE A 56 -9.72 -7.81 -7.74
CA ILE A 56 -11.03 -7.25 -8.09
C ILE A 56 -10.88 -6.23 -9.21
N TYR A 57 -9.87 -5.36 -9.10
CA TYR A 57 -9.62 -4.30 -10.07
C TYR A 57 -9.35 -4.86 -11.48
N ASP A 58 -8.52 -5.89 -11.58
CA ASP A 58 -8.18 -6.56 -12.85
C ASP A 58 -9.44 -7.05 -13.60
N VAL A 59 -10.37 -7.66 -12.89
CA VAL A 59 -11.60 -8.23 -13.47
C VAL A 59 -12.64 -7.15 -13.85
N PHE A 60 -12.74 -6.08 -13.05
CA PHE A 60 -13.88 -5.15 -13.12
C PHE A 60 -13.56 -3.76 -13.67
N GLN A 61 -12.30 -3.34 -13.79
CA GLN A 61 -11.95 -1.98 -14.23
C GLN A 61 -12.64 -1.54 -15.54
N THR A 62 -12.73 -2.46 -16.51
CA THR A 62 -13.40 -2.19 -17.79
C THR A 62 -14.91 -2.06 -17.61
N ALA A 63 -15.52 -2.95 -16.81
CA ALA A 63 -16.96 -2.93 -16.56
C ALA A 63 -17.38 -1.63 -15.84
N TRP A 64 -16.62 -1.23 -14.81
CA TRP A 64 -16.84 0.04 -14.12
C TRP A 64 -16.70 1.25 -15.03
N SER A 65 -15.81 1.18 -16.03
CA SER A 65 -15.59 2.30 -16.96
C SER A 65 -16.69 2.40 -18.02
N GLN A 66 -17.26 1.27 -18.43
CA GLN A 66 -18.27 1.19 -19.50
C GLN A 66 -19.71 1.21 -18.98
N GLY A 67 -19.93 1.04 -17.67
CA GLY A 67 -21.27 0.86 -17.11
C GLY A 67 -21.86 -0.50 -17.48
N ASP A 68 -21.01 -1.51 -17.68
CA ASP A 68 -21.45 -2.89 -17.81
C ASP A 68 -21.81 -3.41 -16.42
N ASP A 69 -23.02 -3.94 -16.27
CA ASP A 69 -23.57 -4.48 -15.02
C ASP A 69 -23.51 -6.01 -14.96
N SER A 70 -22.92 -6.66 -15.97
CA SER A 70 -22.83 -8.11 -16.05
C SER A 70 -21.97 -8.68 -14.91
N PRO A 71 -22.48 -9.65 -14.13
CA PRO A 71 -21.70 -10.32 -13.10
C PRO A 71 -20.44 -11.00 -13.67
N ARG A 72 -19.38 -11.01 -12.87
CA ARG A 72 -18.11 -11.67 -13.22
C ARG A 72 -17.59 -12.48 -12.05
N VAL A 73 -16.81 -13.51 -12.38
CA VAL A 73 -16.14 -14.36 -11.39
C VAL A 73 -14.72 -13.83 -11.15
N VAL A 74 -14.36 -13.66 -9.88
CA VAL A 74 -12.98 -13.35 -9.48
C VAL A 74 -12.30 -14.64 -9.03
N ASP A 75 -11.72 -15.38 -9.97
CA ASP A 75 -11.14 -16.69 -9.71
C ASP A 75 -9.96 -16.64 -8.73
N SER A 76 -9.13 -15.59 -8.80
CA SER A 76 -8.00 -15.40 -7.89
C SER A 76 -8.48 -15.24 -6.45
N LEU A 77 -9.55 -14.46 -6.22
CA LEU A 77 -10.13 -14.31 -4.90
C LEU A 77 -10.74 -15.63 -4.38
N ALA A 78 -11.40 -16.41 -5.25
CA ALA A 78 -11.96 -17.70 -4.87
C ALA A 78 -10.88 -18.73 -4.48
N ARG A 79 -9.73 -18.71 -5.18
CA ARG A 79 -8.61 -19.64 -4.94
C ARG A 79 -7.72 -19.19 -3.79
N HIS A 80 -7.46 -17.89 -3.69
CA HIS A 80 -6.37 -17.33 -2.90
C HIS A 80 -6.81 -16.28 -1.88
N GLY A 81 -8.08 -15.87 -1.83
CA GLY A 81 -8.56 -14.80 -0.94
C GLY A 81 -8.30 -15.01 0.56
N ARG A 82 -8.12 -16.27 1.00
CA ARG A 82 -7.75 -16.64 2.38
C ARG A 82 -6.25 -16.88 2.58
N SER A 83 -5.46 -16.80 1.51
CA SER A 83 -4.03 -17.02 1.55
C SER A 83 -3.30 -15.69 1.71
N HIS A 84 -2.89 -15.39 2.94
CA HIS A 84 -2.11 -14.21 3.29
C HIS A 84 -0.88 -14.02 2.39
N THR A 85 -0.12 -15.09 2.17
CA THR A 85 1.07 -15.08 1.32
C THR A 85 0.74 -14.72 -0.13
N GLN A 86 -0.35 -15.25 -0.69
CA GLN A 86 -0.73 -14.94 -2.08
C GLN A 86 -1.24 -13.50 -2.22
N ASN A 87 -2.01 -13.02 -1.24
CA ASN A 87 -2.44 -11.63 -1.21
C ASN A 87 -1.23 -10.68 -1.16
N TYR A 88 -0.26 -10.96 -0.29
CA TYR A 88 0.95 -10.15 -0.18
C TYR A 88 1.80 -10.21 -1.45
N LEU A 89 1.98 -11.41 -2.02
CA LEU A 89 2.73 -11.62 -3.26
C LEU A 89 2.18 -10.76 -4.41
N GLU A 90 0.85 -10.72 -4.57
CA GLU A 90 0.20 -9.88 -5.58
C GLU A 90 0.58 -8.40 -5.43
N ALA A 91 0.58 -7.89 -4.18
CA ALA A 91 0.96 -6.50 -3.91
C ALA A 91 2.45 -6.22 -4.15
N VAL A 92 3.33 -7.18 -3.87
CA VAL A 92 4.77 -7.07 -4.16
C VAL A 92 5.01 -7.00 -5.65
N VAL A 93 4.45 -7.95 -6.43
CA VAL A 93 4.61 -7.99 -7.89
C VAL A 93 4.06 -6.72 -8.54
N PHE A 94 2.91 -6.22 -8.07
CA PHE A 94 2.40 -4.93 -8.53
C PHE A 94 3.32 -3.76 -8.17
N GLY A 95 3.99 -3.82 -7.02
CA GLY A 95 4.97 -2.83 -6.57
C GLY A 95 6.26 -2.79 -7.38
N ASP A 96 6.58 -3.80 -8.20
CA ASP A 96 7.75 -3.78 -9.09
C ASP A 96 7.71 -2.60 -10.08
N GLU A 97 6.51 -2.15 -10.44
CA GLU A 97 6.30 -1.00 -11.34
C GLU A 97 6.52 0.35 -10.63
N LEU A 98 6.71 0.38 -9.31
CA LEU A 98 6.67 1.60 -8.51
C LEU A 98 7.71 2.63 -8.94
N ALA A 99 8.95 2.20 -9.19
CA ALA A 99 10.02 3.10 -9.58
C ALA A 99 9.74 3.75 -10.94
N GLU A 100 9.39 2.95 -11.95
CA GLU A 100 8.99 3.43 -13.27
C GLU A 100 7.78 4.38 -13.18
N PHE A 101 6.78 4.02 -12.37
CA PHE A 101 5.58 4.82 -12.17
C PHE A 101 5.90 6.23 -11.64
N TRP A 102 6.90 6.35 -10.76
CA TRP A 102 7.37 7.64 -10.23
C TRP A 102 8.51 8.26 -11.05
N GLY A 103 8.82 7.71 -12.23
CA GLY A 103 9.84 8.25 -13.14
C GLY A 103 11.29 7.96 -12.72
N ASP A 104 11.52 7.05 -11.78
CA ASP A 104 12.84 6.57 -11.42
C ASP A 104 13.26 5.39 -12.30
N TYR A 105 13.89 5.71 -13.41
CA TYR A 105 14.45 4.73 -14.34
C TYR A 105 15.87 4.26 -13.96
N SER A 106 16.45 4.78 -12.87
CA SER A 106 17.83 4.47 -12.48
C SER A 106 17.98 3.08 -11.85
N VAL A 107 16.87 2.53 -11.37
CA VAL A 107 16.79 1.22 -10.69
C VAL A 107 16.28 0.10 -11.59
N LEU A 108 16.01 0.37 -12.87
CA LEU A 108 15.53 -0.66 -13.79
C LEU A 108 16.64 -1.68 -14.09
N PRO A 109 16.39 -2.99 -13.87
CA PRO A 109 17.35 -4.01 -14.21
C PRO A 109 17.59 -4.05 -15.72
N ASP A 110 18.85 -4.23 -16.12
CA ASP A 110 19.23 -4.46 -17.52
C ASP A 110 18.67 -5.81 -17.98
N MET A 111 17.42 -5.80 -18.42
CA MET A 111 16.75 -6.96 -18.97
C MET A 111 17.22 -7.12 -20.40
N GLY A 112 18.12 -8.08 -20.63
CA GLY A 112 18.59 -8.42 -21.97
C GLY A 112 17.42 -8.56 -22.96
N SER A 113 17.63 -8.19 -24.22
CA SER A 113 16.55 -7.95 -25.20
C SER A 113 15.85 -9.22 -25.75
N GLY A 114 15.99 -10.37 -25.09
CA GLY A 114 15.51 -11.67 -25.58
C GLY A 114 14.45 -12.29 -24.67
N TYR A 115 13.54 -13.08 -25.27
CA TYR A 115 12.48 -13.79 -24.55
C TYR A 115 13.01 -14.67 -23.41
N GLU A 116 14.09 -15.41 -23.63
CA GLU A 116 14.72 -16.26 -22.60
C GLU A 116 15.28 -15.45 -21.42
N ALA A 117 15.86 -14.28 -21.70
CA ALA A 117 16.37 -13.38 -20.65
C ALA A 117 15.23 -12.78 -19.84
N TRP A 118 14.14 -12.39 -20.51
CA TRP A 118 12.92 -11.91 -19.87
C TRP A 118 12.26 -12.98 -19.00
N GLU A 119 12.09 -14.21 -19.52
CA GLU A 119 11.46 -15.32 -18.81
C GLU A 119 12.28 -15.73 -17.58
N LYS A 120 13.61 -15.78 -17.71
CA LYS A 120 14.51 -16.02 -16.57
C LYS A 120 14.36 -14.94 -15.49
N ALA A 121 14.46 -13.66 -15.87
CA ALA A 121 14.35 -12.54 -14.93
C ALA A 121 12.96 -12.45 -14.29
N HIS A 122 11.90 -12.87 -14.99
CA HIS A 122 10.55 -12.97 -14.46
C HIS A 122 10.45 -14.08 -13.40
N ASN A 123 10.96 -15.28 -13.71
CA ASN A 123 10.95 -16.42 -12.79
C ASN A 123 11.79 -16.15 -11.52
N GLU A 124 12.95 -15.50 -11.66
CA GLU A 124 13.80 -15.11 -10.53
C GLU A 124 13.06 -14.13 -9.59
N ARG A 125 12.43 -13.09 -10.15
CA ARG A 125 11.61 -12.14 -9.39
C ARG A 125 10.43 -12.80 -8.71
N GLN A 126 9.74 -13.72 -9.38
CA GLN A 126 8.64 -14.46 -8.78
C GLN A 126 9.11 -15.29 -7.58
N ALA A 127 10.26 -15.97 -7.69
CA ALA A 127 10.83 -16.74 -6.59
C ALA A 127 11.24 -15.87 -5.40
N GLU A 128 11.83 -14.70 -5.66
CA GLU A 128 12.18 -13.71 -4.64
C GLU A 128 10.93 -13.18 -3.92
N ALA A 129 9.90 -12.82 -4.68
CA ALA A 129 8.64 -12.33 -4.13
C ALA A 129 7.92 -13.39 -3.29
N GLU A 130 8.00 -14.67 -3.65
CA GLU A 130 7.48 -15.77 -2.83
C GLU A 130 8.22 -15.94 -1.50
N VAL A 131 9.54 -15.76 -1.49
CA VAL A 131 10.34 -15.76 -0.25
C VAL A 131 9.92 -14.58 0.62
N ALA A 132 9.87 -13.37 0.05
CA ALA A 132 9.45 -12.17 0.75
C ALA A 132 8.03 -12.31 1.34
N ALA A 133 7.10 -12.93 0.62
CA ALA A 133 5.73 -13.15 1.10
C ALA A 133 5.66 -14.13 2.28
N ARG A 134 6.53 -15.14 2.33
CA ARG A 134 6.64 -16.05 3.48
C ARG A 134 7.23 -15.34 4.69
N GLU A 135 8.29 -14.56 4.49
CA GLU A 135 8.93 -13.76 5.53
C GLU A 135 8.01 -12.69 6.09
N ALA A 136 7.27 -11.99 5.23
CA ALA A 136 6.27 -10.99 5.63
C ALA A 136 5.16 -11.62 6.48
N ASN A 137 4.67 -12.81 6.12
CA ASN A 137 3.66 -13.49 6.91
C ASN A 137 4.19 -13.89 8.30
N LEU A 138 5.47 -14.27 8.44
CA LEU A 138 6.10 -14.50 9.73
C LEU A 138 6.27 -13.20 10.52
N ALA A 139 6.78 -12.13 9.88
CA ALA A 139 6.95 -10.81 10.48
C ALA A 139 5.62 -10.24 10.98
N LYS A 140 4.53 -10.48 10.26
CA LYS A 140 3.16 -10.15 10.68
C LYS A 140 2.77 -10.86 11.98
N GLN A 141 3.12 -12.13 12.15
CA GLN A 141 2.80 -12.85 13.40
C GLN A 141 3.64 -12.33 14.57
N GLN A 142 4.92 -12.05 14.34
CA GLN A 142 5.85 -11.57 15.37
C GLN A 142 5.48 -10.21 15.97
N GLY A 143 4.73 -9.36 15.26
CA GLY A 143 4.26 -8.09 15.80
C GLY A 143 2.97 -8.17 16.61
N PHE A 144 2.31 -9.33 16.69
CA PHE A 144 1.09 -9.48 17.50
C PHE A 144 1.20 -10.53 18.60
N TYR A 145 2.02 -11.56 18.42
CA TYR A 145 2.10 -12.69 19.33
C TYR A 145 3.44 -12.74 20.06
N VAL A 146 3.38 -13.12 21.35
CA VAL A 146 4.55 -13.57 22.10
C VAL A 146 4.76 -15.04 21.75
N ASP A 147 5.99 -15.41 21.41
CA ASP A 147 6.34 -16.77 21.00
C ASP A 147 7.63 -17.24 21.66
N ARG A 148 8.06 -18.47 21.36
CA ARG A 148 9.35 -19.02 21.77
C ARG A 148 10.11 -19.53 20.56
N ASP A 149 11.37 -19.14 20.44
CA ASP A 149 12.25 -19.63 19.38
C ASP A 149 12.65 -21.11 19.61
N ALA A 150 13.40 -21.67 18.65
CA ALA A 150 13.88 -23.05 18.72
C ALA A 150 14.79 -23.35 19.92
N ASN A 151 15.41 -22.33 20.51
CA ASN A 151 16.24 -22.43 21.72
C ASN A 151 15.43 -22.21 23.00
N GLY A 152 14.13 -21.96 22.87
CA GLY A 152 13.19 -21.71 23.95
C GLY A 152 13.18 -20.28 24.47
N ALA A 153 13.88 -19.34 23.82
CA ALA A 153 13.91 -17.92 24.19
C ALA A 153 12.59 -17.24 23.81
N VAL A 154 12.07 -16.40 24.70
CA VAL A 154 10.80 -15.70 24.49
C VAL A 154 11.00 -14.52 23.53
N THR A 155 10.21 -14.47 22.48
CA THR A 155 10.11 -13.33 21.55
C THR A 155 8.84 -12.54 21.83
N SER A 156 8.89 -11.22 21.67
CA SER A 156 7.75 -10.33 21.94
C SER A 156 7.68 -9.23 20.88
N PRO A 157 6.48 -8.77 20.50
CA PRO A 157 6.30 -7.62 19.61
C PRO A 157 7.04 -6.36 20.05
N THR A 158 7.22 -6.19 21.37
CA THR A 158 7.88 -5.01 21.95
C THR A 158 9.41 -5.10 21.93
N ALA A 159 9.97 -6.27 21.63
CA ALA A 159 11.40 -6.51 21.58
C ALA A 159 11.96 -6.41 20.15
N LEU A 160 11.10 -6.24 19.14
CA LEU A 160 11.51 -6.13 17.75
C LEU A 160 12.17 -4.78 17.49
N PRO A 161 13.36 -4.76 16.85
CA PRO A 161 14.03 -3.51 16.49
C PRO A 161 13.31 -2.81 15.33
N ALA A 162 13.64 -1.54 15.11
CA ALA A 162 13.09 -0.74 14.01
C ALA A 162 13.34 -1.39 12.64
N GLY A 163 14.59 -1.80 12.36
CA GLY A 163 14.98 -2.34 11.05
C GLY A 163 14.55 -1.42 9.91
N THR A 164 14.01 -2.01 8.84
CA THR A 164 13.49 -1.33 7.63
C THR A 164 12.03 -0.86 7.75
N THR A 165 11.43 -0.91 8.95
CA THR A 165 9.97 -0.75 9.09
C THR A 165 9.44 0.58 8.56
N ALA A 166 10.23 1.66 8.66
CA ALA A 166 9.86 2.96 8.09
C ALA A 166 9.84 2.96 6.56
N ASP A 167 10.88 2.38 5.94
CA ASP A 167 11.01 2.29 4.48
C ASP A 167 9.95 1.35 3.88
N ASP A 168 9.70 0.22 4.53
CA ASP A 168 8.67 -0.75 4.15
C ASP A 168 7.27 -0.09 4.21
N LEU A 169 7.01 0.67 5.27
CA LEU A 169 5.76 1.41 5.44
C LEU A 169 5.57 2.48 4.35
N GLN A 170 6.60 3.27 4.07
CA GLN A 170 6.57 4.27 3.01
C GLN A 170 6.34 3.62 1.64
N THR A 171 7.04 2.52 1.36
CA THR A 171 6.88 1.76 0.12
C THR A 171 5.45 1.25 -0.02
N ALA A 172 4.90 0.59 1.00
CA ALA A 172 3.52 0.12 0.98
C ALA A 172 2.52 1.27 0.76
N ALA A 173 2.71 2.42 1.40
CA ALA A 173 1.87 3.60 1.20
C ALA A 173 1.91 4.09 -0.26
N ARG A 174 3.09 4.13 -0.88
CA ARG A 174 3.27 4.53 -2.29
C ARG A 174 2.66 3.53 -3.26
N VAL A 175 2.77 2.23 -3.02
CA VAL A 175 2.15 1.20 -3.88
C VAL A 175 0.62 1.26 -3.81
N ILE A 176 0.03 1.45 -2.62
CA ILE A 176 -1.43 1.66 -2.50
C ILE A 176 -1.84 2.93 -3.26
N GLN A 177 -1.07 4.01 -3.11
CA GLN A 177 -1.33 5.25 -3.82
C GLN A 177 -1.24 5.08 -5.35
N MET A 178 -0.32 4.27 -5.86
CA MET A 178 -0.22 3.95 -7.28
C MET A 178 -1.53 3.34 -7.81
N LEU A 179 -2.14 2.39 -7.09
CA LEU A 179 -3.45 1.85 -7.48
C LEU A 179 -4.55 2.92 -7.46
N LEU A 180 -4.58 3.79 -6.44
CA LEU A 180 -5.56 4.88 -6.36
C LEU A 180 -5.40 5.88 -7.51
N ILE A 181 -4.17 6.20 -7.92
CA ILE A 181 -3.91 7.07 -9.07
C ILE A 181 -4.31 6.39 -10.38
N LYS A 182 -4.04 5.08 -10.53
CA LYS A 182 -4.52 4.29 -11.68
C LYS A 182 -6.06 4.33 -11.77
N ASP A 183 -6.78 4.14 -10.66
CA ASP A 183 -8.24 4.22 -10.62
C ASP A 183 -8.77 5.64 -10.92
N HIS A 184 -8.14 6.67 -10.35
CA HIS A 184 -8.47 8.07 -10.65
C HIS A 184 -8.30 8.38 -12.15
N THR A 185 -7.23 7.87 -12.77
CA THR A 185 -6.98 8.03 -14.20
C THR A 185 -8.04 7.32 -15.04
N ARG A 186 -8.42 6.09 -14.67
CA ARG A 186 -9.52 5.34 -15.28
C ARG A 186 -10.83 6.15 -15.29
N MET A 187 -11.20 6.74 -14.14
CA MET A 187 -12.44 7.52 -14.01
C MET A 187 -12.50 8.76 -14.91
N LYS A 188 -11.36 9.41 -15.19
CA LYS A 188 -11.34 10.61 -16.07
C LYS A 188 -11.87 10.32 -17.48
N SER A 189 -11.76 9.08 -17.93
CA SER A 189 -12.22 8.63 -19.24
C SER A 189 -13.43 7.68 -19.16
N ALA A 190 -14.01 7.47 -17.98
CA ALA A 190 -15.13 6.55 -17.81
C ALA A 190 -16.46 7.16 -18.28
N ALA A 191 -17.36 6.30 -18.77
CA ALA A 191 -18.73 6.67 -19.12
C ALA A 191 -19.65 6.74 -17.89
N THR A 192 -19.19 6.21 -16.75
CA THR A 192 -19.91 6.18 -15.48
C THR A 192 -19.65 7.42 -14.63
N PRO A 193 -20.54 7.74 -13.67
CA PRO A 193 -20.32 8.85 -12.74
C PRO A 193 -19.02 8.71 -11.94
N TYR A 194 -18.38 9.85 -11.68
CA TYR A 194 -17.14 9.91 -10.92
C TYR A 194 -17.37 9.53 -9.44
N ASP A 195 -16.63 8.53 -8.96
CA ASP A 195 -16.74 8.00 -7.60
C ASP A 195 -15.38 8.07 -6.87
N SER A 196 -15.12 9.23 -6.28
CA SER A 196 -13.81 9.63 -5.76
C SER A 196 -13.20 8.70 -4.71
N THR A 197 -11.88 8.49 -4.81
CA THR A 197 -11.02 7.87 -3.78
C THR A 197 -10.07 8.87 -3.11
N HIS A 198 -10.35 10.18 -3.23
CA HIS A 198 -9.48 11.24 -2.71
C HIS A 198 -9.23 11.14 -1.20
N ALA A 199 -10.21 10.68 -0.40
CA ALA A 199 -10.03 10.58 1.05
C ALA A 199 -8.94 9.56 1.41
N GLN A 200 -8.94 8.39 0.74
CA GLN A 200 -7.93 7.35 0.90
C GLN A 200 -6.57 7.84 0.40
N GLN A 201 -6.52 8.53 -0.74
CA GLN A 201 -5.27 9.07 -1.28
C GLN A 201 -4.66 10.12 -0.35
N PHE A 202 -5.47 11.05 0.15
CA PHE A 202 -5.04 12.13 1.04
C PHE A 202 -4.50 11.58 2.37
N ARG A 203 -5.16 10.54 2.91
CA ARG A 203 -4.73 9.83 4.12
C ARG A 203 -3.31 9.26 3.99
N LEU A 204 -2.90 8.86 2.79
CA LEU A 204 -1.58 8.28 2.54
C LEU A 204 -0.46 9.32 2.38
N LEU A 205 -0.77 10.60 2.12
CA LEU A 205 0.23 11.62 1.78
C LEU A 205 1.32 11.81 2.85
N PRO A 206 1.01 11.88 4.16
CA PRO A 206 2.04 12.05 5.20
C PRO A 206 3.08 10.92 5.24
N VAL A 207 2.71 9.73 4.76
CA VAL A 207 3.56 8.54 4.79
C VAL A 207 4.23 8.29 3.43
N SER A 208 3.51 8.47 2.33
CA SER A 208 4.01 8.24 0.97
C SER A 208 4.99 9.32 0.52
N HIS A 209 4.73 10.58 0.88
CA HIS A 209 5.53 11.75 0.48
C HIS A 209 5.76 12.69 1.69
N PRO A 210 6.50 12.24 2.72
CA PRO A 210 6.63 12.96 3.98
C PRO A 210 7.26 14.34 3.83
N GLU A 211 8.24 14.50 2.92
CA GLU A 211 8.90 15.79 2.67
C GLU A 211 7.96 16.80 2.01
N ASP A 212 7.27 16.39 0.94
CA ASP A 212 6.29 17.23 0.24
C ASP A 212 5.13 17.61 1.17
N TRP A 213 4.69 16.66 2.00
CA TRP A 213 3.64 16.89 2.98
C TRP A 213 4.05 17.89 4.06
N ALA A 214 5.26 17.79 4.59
CA ALA A 214 5.79 18.74 5.55
C ALA A 214 5.88 20.15 4.95
N ALA A 215 6.43 20.27 3.73
CA ALA A 215 6.53 21.54 3.02
C ALA A 215 5.15 22.19 2.77
N ALA A 216 4.15 21.39 2.36
CA ALA A 216 2.79 21.89 2.16
C ALA A 216 2.10 22.30 3.47
N SER A 217 2.35 21.57 4.56
CA SER A 217 1.78 21.84 5.88
C SER A 217 2.32 23.13 6.49
N ASP A 218 3.61 23.42 6.30
CA ASP A 218 4.26 24.65 6.75
C ASP A 218 3.71 25.90 6.02
N VAL A 219 3.33 25.76 4.75
CA VAL A 219 2.70 26.84 3.97
C VAL A 219 1.27 27.12 4.45
N LEU A 220 0.54 26.10 4.89
CA LEU A 220 -0.85 26.22 5.35
C LEU A 220 -0.96 26.65 6.83
N ASN A 221 0.07 26.41 7.64
CA ASN A 221 0.18 26.85 9.02
C ASN A 221 1.45 27.69 9.22
N PRO A 222 1.51 28.92 8.69
CA PRO A 222 2.67 29.78 8.91
C PRO A 222 2.85 29.97 10.44
N PRO A 223 4.09 29.93 10.95
CA PRO A 223 4.33 30.19 12.36
C PRO A 223 3.75 31.57 12.70
N ALA A 224 3.00 31.63 13.80
CA ALA A 224 2.48 32.90 14.30
C ALA A 224 3.68 33.85 14.46
N GLU A 225 3.72 34.93 13.67
CA GLU A 225 4.72 35.97 13.85
C GLU A 225 4.69 36.39 15.32
N GLU A 226 5.85 36.33 15.99
CA GLU A 226 6.04 36.95 17.29
C GLU A 226 5.70 38.43 17.13
N ASP A 227 4.47 38.79 17.53
CA ASP A 227 3.96 40.15 17.59
C ASP A 227 4.63 40.86 18.78
N GLY A 228 5.94 41.02 18.67
CA GLY A 228 6.86 41.60 19.63
C GLY A 228 7.46 42.90 19.11
N LYS A 229 6.63 43.80 18.57
CA LYS A 229 7.05 45.20 18.40
C LYS A 229 6.64 46.00 19.64
N PRO A 230 7.59 46.60 20.38
CA PRO A 230 7.23 47.47 21.49
C PRO A 230 6.47 48.69 20.94
N ARG A 231 5.32 48.99 21.57
CA ARG A 231 4.61 50.25 21.36
C ARG A 231 5.58 51.40 21.65
N ALA A 232 5.86 52.21 20.63
CA ALA A 232 6.47 53.50 20.84
C ALA A 232 5.41 54.39 21.49
N ASP A 233 5.57 54.62 22.80
CA ASP A 233 4.89 55.69 23.50
C ASP A 233 5.28 57.01 22.83
N THR A 234 4.27 57.78 22.42
CA THR A 234 4.42 59.13 21.89
C THR A 234 4.06 60.10 23.02
N ASP A 235 5.06 60.86 23.45
CA ASP A 235 4.88 62.15 24.14
C ASP A 235 4.56 63.26 23.12
#